data_AF-A0A7M2SXL8-F1
#
_entry.id   AF-A0A7M2SXL8-F1
#
_cell.length_a   1.000
_cell.length_b   1.000
_cell.length_c   1.000
_cell.angle_alpha   90.00
_cell.angle_beta   90.00
_cell.angle_gamma   90.00
#
_symmetry.space_group_name_H-M   'P 1'
#
loop_
_entity.id
_entity.type
_entity.pdbx_description
1 polymer ?
#
loop_
_entity_poly.entity_id
_entity_poly.type
_entity_poly.pdbx_seq_one_letter_code
_entity_poly.pdbx_strand_id
1 'polypeptide(L)'
;MIGAGAALAGSVISARSTRGAGERQAEAALHTLRLTIEEQRATRVHDQRRQAYVRFLEAADAGARAGRAWEGQPTDRLELERAYTVVLLEGPAEPAAAAGALMRSLRAERVVLDEFDARRDEFLEAARDALARERG
;
A
#
# COMPACT_ATOMS: atom_id res chain seq x y z
N MET A 1 -70.92 -12.77 17.22
CA MET A 1 -69.95 -11.70 16.87
C MET A 1 -68.73 -11.81 17.79
N ILE A 2 -67.68 -12.50 17.37
CA ILE A 2 -66.35 -12.42 18.00
C ILE A 2 -65.35 -12.52 16.84
N GLY A 3 -64.58 -11.46 16.60
CA GLY A 3 -63.58 -11.46 15.52
C GLY A 3 -63.10 -10.09 15.09
N ALA A 4 -62.69 -9.23 16.03
CA ALA A 4 -62.07 -7.94 15.69
C ALA A 4 -60.90 -7.53 16.61
N GLY A 5 -60.59 -8.30 17.66
CA GLY A 5 -59.58 -7.92 18.66
C GLY A 5 -58.14 -8.37 18.38
N ALA A 6 -57.90 -9.34 17.50
CA ALA A 6 -56.60 -9.98 17.39
C ALA A 6 -55.59 -9.25 16.47
N ALA A 7 -56.06 -8.41 15.54
CA ALA A 7 -55.18 -7.77 14.54
C ALA A 7 -54.33 -6.63 15.11
N LEU A 8 -54.81 -5.91 16.13
CA LEU A 8 -54.09 -4.76 16.69
C LEU A 8 -52.99 -5.16 17.68
N ALA A 9 -53.11 -6.30 18.36
CA ALA A 9 -52.07 -6.81 19.26
C ALA A 9 -50.84 -7.33 18.49
N GLY A 10 -51.04 -7.96 17.33
CA GLY A 10 -49.95 -8.40 16.45
C GLY A 10 -49.14 -7.23 15.87
N SER A 11 -49.78 -6.10 15.61
CA SER A 11 -49.16 -4.90 15.01
C SER A 11 -48.16 -4.21 15.95
N VAL A 12 -48.50 -4.03 17.24
CA VAL A 12 -47.62 -3.33 18.19
C VAL A 12 -46.40 -4.19 18.58
N ILE A 13 -46.57 -5.51 18.69
CA ILE A 13 -45.47 -6.44 18.95
C ILE A 13 -44.56 -6.54 17.73
N SER A 14 -45.14 -6.62 16.53
CA SER A 14 -44.39 -6.59 15.27
C SER A 14 -43.61 -5.28 15.10
N ALA A 15 -44.19 -4.12 15.44
CA ALA A 15 -43.56 -2.80 15.33
C ALA A 15 -42.43 -2.54 16.35
N ARG A 16 -42.44 -3.18 17.53
CA ARG A 16 -41.31 -3.14 18.49
C ARG A 16 -40.23 -4.16 18.15
N SER A 17 -40.63 -5.36 17.74
CA SER A 17 -39.73 -6.40 17.22
C SER A 17 -38.91 -5.89 16.03
N THR A 18 -39.56 -5.23 15.06
CA THR A 18 -38.89 -4.64 13.89
C THR A 18 -37.97 -3.47 14.25
N ARG A 19 -38.29 -2.64 15.25
CA ARG A 19 -37.36 -1.60 15.73
C ARG A 19 -36.11 -2.19 16.37
N GLY A 20 -36.25 -3.11 17.31
CA GLY A 20 -35.10 -3.74 17.98
C GLY A 20 -34.30 -4.69 17.08
N ALA A 21 -34.92 -5.24 16.03
CA ALA A 21 -34.22 -5.96 14.97
C ALA A 21 -33.50 -5.00 14.01
N GLY A 22 -34.13 -3.87 13.65
CA GLY A 22 -33.55 -2.84 12.79
C GLY A 22 -32.34 -2.14 13.42
N GLU A 23 -32.38 -1.83 14.72
CA GLU A 23 -31.23 -1.26 15.45
C GLU A 23 -30.04 -2.21 15.47
N ARG A 24 -30.27 -3.51 15.72
CA ARG A 24 -29.21 -4.52 15.68
C ARG A 24 -28.69 -4.80 14.27
N GLN A 25 -29.56 -4.74 13.26
CA GLN A 25 -29.17 -4.83 11.85
C GLN A 25 -28.36 -3.60 11.40
N ALA A 26 -28.72 -2.40 11.85
CA ALA A 26 -27.96 -1.19 11.58
C ALA A 26 -26.58 -1.24 12.26
N GLU A 27 -26.49 -1.68 13.53
CA GLU A 27 -25.20 -1.84 14.22
C GLU A 27 -24.31 -2.89 13.53
N ALA A 28 -24.88 -4.04 13.13
CA ALA A 28 -24.15 -5.06 12.39
C ALA A 28 -23.67 -4.58 11.01
N ALA A 29 -24.49 -3.79 10.31
CA ALA A 29 -24.12 -3.18 9.04
C ALA A 29 -22.99 -2.15 9.22
N LEU A 30 -23.08 -1.30 10.26
CA LEU A 30 -22.03 -0.34 10.59
C LEU A 30 -20.73 -1.02 10.99
N HIS A 31 -20.79 -2.11 11.75
CA HIS A 31 -19.61 -2.89 12.12
C HIS A 31 -18.95 -3.52 10.88
N THR A 32 -19.75 -4.11 10.00
CA THR A 32 -19.26 -4.68 8.74
C THR A 32 -18.61 -3.60 7.87
N LEU A 33 -19.24 -2.44 7.73
CA LEU A 33 -18.69 -1.32 6.97
C LEU A 33 -17.35 -0.82 7.56
N ARG A 34 -17.24 -0.72 8.89
CA ARG A 34 -15.99 -0.34 9.56
C ARG A 34 -14.87 -1.33 9.26
N LEU A 35 -15.14 -2.63 9.40
CA LEU A 35 -14.18 -3.68 9.05
C LEU A 35 -13.74 -3.58 7.58
N THR A 36 -14.69 -3.43 6.66
CA THR A 36 -14.37 -3.30 5.23
C THR A 36 -13.55 -2.04 4.92
N ILE A 37 -13.81 -0.91 5.59
CA ILE A 37 -13.03 0.32 5.41
C ILE A 37 -11.60 0.12 5.92
N GLU A 38 -11.43 -0.56 7.05
CA GLU A 38 -10.11 -0.87 7.61
C GLU A 38 -9.31 -1.81 6.71
N GLU A 39 -9.92 -2.88 6.21
CA GLU A 39 -9.32 -3.82 5.24
C GLU A 39 -8.92 -3.10 3.93
N GLN A 40 -9.78 -2.22 3.42
CA GLN A 40 -9.47 -1.39 2.26
C GLN A 40 -8.31 -0.43 2.54
N ARG A 41 -8.25 0.17 3.72
CA ARG A 41 -7.15 1.08 4.10
C ARG A 41 -5.83 0.33 4.19
N ALA A 42 -5.82 -0.85 4.81
CA ALA A 42 -4.63 -1.70 4.89
C ALA A 42 -4.13 -2.10 3.48
N THR A 43 -5.04 -2.51 2.61
CA THR A 43 -4.72 -2.85 1.21
C THR A 43 -4.12 -1.66 0.45
N ARG A 44 -4.69 -0.45 0.61
CA ARG A 44 -4.17 0.76 -0.04
C ARG A 44 -2.76 1.10 0.40
N VAL A 45 -2.43 0.98 1.69
CA VAL A 45 -1.08 1.25 2.20
C VAL A 45 -0.08 0.26 1.62
N HIS A 46 -0.43 -1.02 1.57
CA HIS A 46 0.41 -2.06 0.97
C HIS A 46 0.63 -1.80 -0.54
N ASP A 47 -0.41 -1.42 -1.27
CA ASP A 47 -0.31 -1.13 -2.70
C ASP A 47 0.49 0.15 -2.98
N GLN A 48 0.34 1.19 -2.17
CA GLN A 48 1.12 2.42 -2.25
C GLN A 48 2.62 2.12 -2.08
N ARG A 49 2.98 1.28 -1.11
CA ARG A 49 4.37 0.87 -0.86
C ARG A 49 4.95 0.05 -2.00
N ARG A 50 4.19 -0.92 -2.52
CA ARG A 50 4.58 -1.68 -3.71
C ARG A 50 4.86 -0.74 -4.90
N GLN A 51 4.00 0.24 -5.13
CA GLN A 51 4.20 1.23 -6.19
C GLN A 51 5.44 2.09 -5.97
N ALA A 52 5.73 2.49 -4.74
CA ALA A 52 6.95 3.24 -4.43
C ALA A 52 8.23 2.47 -4.79
N TYR A 53 8.28 1.17 -4.45
CA TYR A 53 9.42 0.31 -4.79
C TYR A 53 9.58 0.12 -6.30
N VAL A 54 8.49 -0.10 -7.02
CA VAL A 54 8.52 -0.25 -8.49
C VAL A 54 9.02 1.04 -9.15
N ARG A 55 8.49 2.21 -8.78
CA ARG A 55 8.93 3.49 -9.35
C ARG A 55 10.41 3.78 -9.08
N PHE A 56 10.90 3.43 -7.90
CA PHE A 56 12.31 3.57 -7.57
C PHE A 56 13.20 2.69 -8.46
N LEU A 57 12.83 1.42 -8.66
CA LEU A 57 13.56 0.51 -9.53
C LEU A 57 13.54 0.96 -10.99
N GLU A 58 12.38 1.38 -11.51
CA GLU A 58 12.26 1.91 -12.87
C GLU A 58 13.18 3.11 -13.11
N ALA A 59 13.21 4.05 -12.15
CA ALA A 59 14.07 5.22 -12.22
C ALA A 59 15.56 4.86 -12.07
N ALA A 60 15.89 3.87 -11.24
CA ALA A 60 17.26 3.40 -11.04
C ALA A 60 17.79 2.69 -12.31
N ASP A 61 16.98 1.84 -12.94
CA ASP A 61 17.31 1.14 -14.19
C ASP A 61 17.41 2.10 -15.37
N ALA A 62 16.58 3.16 -15.41
CA ALA A 62 16.74 4.25 -16.36
C ALA A 62 18.10 4.94 -16.16
N GLY A 63 18.44 5.24 -14.90
CA GLY A 63 19.72 5.85 -14.55
C GLY A 63 20.93 5.01 -14.90
N ALA A 64 20.89 3.69 -14.66
CA ALA A 64 21.98 2.77 -15.01
C ALA A 64 22.18 2.67 -16.53
N ARG A 65 21.09 2.64 -17.31
CA ARG A 65 21.14 2.59 -18.78
C ARG A 65 21.66 3.89 -19.40
N ALA A 66 21.38 5.04 -18.78
CA ALA A 66 21.90 6.33 -19.22
C ALA A 66 23.44 6.43 -19.04
N GLY A 67 24.03 5.62 -18.16
CA GLY A 67 25.48 5.57 -17.95
C GLY A 67 26.07 6.93 -17.54
N ARG A 68 27.26 7.28 -18.05
CA ARG A 68 27.87 8.62 -17.85
C ARG A 68 27.03 9.76 -18.43
N ALA A 69 26.16 9.47 -19.39
CA ALA A 69 25.24 10.42 -19.98
C ALA A 69 23.95 10.51 -19.14
N TRP A 70 24.08 10.73 -17.82
CA TRP A 70 23.03 11.39 -17.04
C TRP A 70 22.73 12.82 -17.51
N GLU A 71 23.39 13.23 -18.60
CA GLU A 71 23.00 14.29 -19.52
C GLU A 71 21.67 14.00 -20.26
N GLY A 72 21.18 12.75 -20.22
CA GLY A 72 19.82 12.37 -20.59
C GLY A 72 18.79 12.87 -19.58
N GLN A 73 18.36 14.12 -19.76
CA GLN A 73 17.29 14.83 -19.05
C GLN A 73 17.45 14.96 -17.52
N PRO A 74 17.61 16.19 -16.97
CA PRO A 74 17.57 16.43 -15.52
C PRO A 74 16.27 15.92 -14.84
N THR A 75 15.23 15.65 -15.64
CA THR A 75 14.01 14.96 -15.24
C THR A 75 14.28 13.56 -14.67
N ASP A 76 15.11 12.72 -15.31
CA ASP A 76 15.30 11.33 -14.90
C ASP A 76 16.01 11.23 -13.55
N ARG A 77 17.01 12.09 -13.34
CA ARG A 77 17.68 12.27 -12.05
C ARG A 77 16.69 12.71 -10.97
N LEU A 78 15.86 13.71 -11.27
CA LEU A 78 14.88 14.25 -10.32
C LEU A 78 13.83 13.20 -9.97
N GLU A 79 13.36 12.42 -10.94
CA GLU A 79 12.41 11.32 -10.72
C GLU A 79 13.03 10.22 -9.85
N LEU A 80 14.31 9.86 -10.06
CA LEU A 80 15.01 8.94 -9.17
C LEU A 80 15.13 9.48 -7.73
N GLU A 81 15.53 10.74 -7.57
CA GLU A 81 15.64 11.37 -6.24
C GLU A 81 14.27 11.44 -5.53
N ARG A 82 13.19 11.73 -6.26
CA ARG A 82 11.81 11.71 -5.75
C ARG A 82 11.39 10.31 -5.34
N ALA A 83 11.57 9.32 -6.21
CA ALA A 83 11.21 7.94 -5.92
C ALA A 83 11.98 7.41 -4.71
N TYR A 84 13.28 7.72 -4.61
CA TYR A 84 14.09 7.40 -3.44
C TYR A 84 13.55 8.04 -2.15
N THR A 85 13.16 9.31 -2.21
CA THR A 85 12.56 10.00 -1.05
C THR A 85 11.27 9.32 -0.59
N VAL A 86 10.43 8.87 -1.51
CA VAL A 86 9.21 8.12 -1.15
C VAL A 86 9.56 6.79 -0.49
N VAL A 87 10.58 6.07 -0.97
CA VAL A 87 11.05 4.83 -0.31
C VAL A 87 11.52 5.09 1.12
N LEU A 88 12.21 6.21 1.38
CA LEU A 88 12.63 6.59 2.73
C LEU A 88 11.45 6.92 3.66
N LEU A 89 10.36 7.45 3.11
CA LEU A 89 9.19 7.86 3.90
C LEU A 89 8.22 6.70 4.16
N GLU A 90 8.02 5.83 3.17
CA GLU A 90 6.98 4.78 3.19
C GLU A 90 7.53 3.40 3.54
N GLY A 91 8.83 3.17 3.35
CA GLY A 91 9.47 1.88 3.52
C GLY A 91 9.98 1.64 4.96
N PRO A 92 10.07 0.37 5.39
CA PRO A 92 10.86 0.01 6.56
C PRO A 92 12.36 0.29 6.33
N ALA A 93 13.14 0.21 7.40
CA ALA A 93 14.55 0.61 7.39
C ALA A 93 15.40 -0.21 6.40
N GLU A 94 15.09 -1.48 6.19
CA GLU A 94 15.88 -2.38 5.36
C GLU A 94 15.78 -2.03 3.85
N PRO A 95 14.60 -1.90 3.23
CA PRO A 95 14.48 -1.39 1.86
C PRO A 95 15.07 0.01 1.68
N ALA A 96 14.92 0.89 2.67
CA ALA A 96 15.49 2.24 2.65
C ALA A 96 17.03 2.21 2.62
N ALA A 97 17.65 1.34 3.42
CA ALA A 97 19.09 1.16 3.45
C ALA A 97 19.62 0.59 2.12
N ALA A 98 18.96 -0.44 1.57
CA ALA A 98 19.31 -1.03 0.28
C ALA A 98 19.16 -0.03 -0.87
N ALA A 99 18.08 0.76 -0.88
CA ALA A 99 17.89 1.85 -1.85
C ALA A 99 19.02 2.88 -1.77
N GLY A 100 19.47 3.21 -0.55
CA GLY A 100 20.62 4.10 -0.35
C GLY A 100 21.93 3.52 -0.91
N ALA A 101 22.13 2.20 -0.80
CA ALA A 101 23.29 1.53 -1.38
C ALA A 101 23.25 1.53 -2.92
N LEU A 102 22.07 1.33 -3.51
CA LEU A 102 21.87 1.43 -4.96
C LEU A 102 22.13 2.87 -5.46
N MET A 103 21.60 3.87 -4.76
CA MET A 103 21.85 5.29 -5.07
C MET A 103 23.34 5.66 -5.03
N ARG A 104 24.09 5.15 -4.06
CA ARG A 104 25.55 5.36 -3.99
C ARG A 104 26.27 4.74 -5.18
N SER A 105 25.82 3.57 -5.63
CA SER A 105 26.40 2.87 -6.78
C SER A 105 26.17 3.63 -8.09
N LEU A 106 24.98 4.24 -8.26
CA LEU A 106 24.67 5.12 -9.39
C LEU A 106 25.42 6.46 -9.36
N ARG A 107 25.75 6.97 -8.16
CA ARG A 107 26.52 8.21 -7.98
C ARG A 107 28.03 8.03 -8.12
N ALA A 108 28.51 6.78 -8.18
CA ALA A 108 29.93 6.51 -8.38
C ALA A 108 30.37 7.04 -9.75
N GLU A 109 31.63 7.49 -9.85
CA GLU A 109 32.21 8.05 -11.09
C GLU A 109 32.14 7.08 -12.28
N ARG A 110 32.07 5.78 -11.98
CA ARG A 110 31.84 4.71 -12.94
C ARG A 110 30.86 3.71 -12.32
N VAL A 111 29.72 3.53 -12.98
CA VAL A 111 28.80 2.43 -12.67
C VAL A 111 29.46 1.12 -13.09
N VAL A 112 29.64 0.21 -12.14
CA VAL A 112 30.02 -1.18 -12.40
C VAL A 112 28.73 -1.97 -12.47
N LEU A 113 28.39 -2.50 -13.64
CA LEU A 113 27.08 -3.13 -13.88
C LEU A 113 26.81 -4.29 -12.91
N ASP A 114 27.81 -5.14 -12.65
CA ASP A 114 27.68 -6.25 -11.69
C ASP A 114 27.40 -5.76 -10.25
N GLU A 115 28.02 -4.65 -9.83
CA GLU A 115 27.75 -4.06 -8.52
C GLU A 115 26.35 -3.43 -8.47
N PHE A 116 25.94 -2.77 -9.56
CA PHE A 116 24.59 -2.23 -9.67
C PHE A 116 23.54 -3.34 -9.59
N ASP A 117 23.72 -4.43 -10.35
CA ASP A 117 22.82 -5.59 -10.35
C ASP A 117 22.76 -6.24 -8.97
N ALA A 118 23.90 -6.44 -8.30
CA ALA A 118 23.93 -6.96 -6.94
C ALA A 118 23.14 -6.08 -5.96
N ARG A 119 23.29 -4.76 -6.04
CA ARG A 119 22.57 -3.82 -5.17
C ARG A 119 21.09 -3.71 -5.51
N ARG A 120 20.73 -3.89 -6.78
CA ARG A 120 19.34 -3.97 -7.22
C ARG A 120 18.67 -5.22 -6.64
N ASP A 121 19.38 -6.34 -6.66
CA ASP A 121 18.89 -7.61 -6.12
C ASP A 121 18.75 -7.56 -4.59
N GLU A 122 19.72 -6.95 -3.87
CA GLU A 122 19.61 -6.67 -2.43
C GLU A 122 18.37 -5.83 -2.08
N PHE A 123 18.06 -4.80 -2.89
CA PHE A 123 16.85 -4.00 -2.70
C PHE A 123 15.57 -4.81 -2.96
N LEU A 124 15.56 -5.63 -4.03
CA LEU A 124 14.43 -6.50 -4.36
C LEU A 124 14.14 -7.51 -3.24
N GLU A 125 15.17 -8.11 -2.67
CA GLU A 125 15.03 -9.04 -1.53
C GLU A 125 14.47 -8.31 -0.30
N ALA A 126 15.06 -7.18 0.09
CA ALA A 126 14.56 -6.39 1.22
C ALA A 126 13.10 -5.94 1.03
N ALA A 127 12.73 -5.52 -0.18
CA ALA A 127 11.37 -5.11 -0.51
C ALA A 127 10.38 -6.29 -0.48
N ARG A 128 10.76 -7.47 -0.95
CA ARG A 128 9.94 -8.69 -0.88
C ARG A 128 9.71 -9.11 0.56
N ASP A 129 10.75 -9.09 1.38
CA ASP A 129 10.66 -9.41 2.80
C ASP A 129 9.74 -8.44 3.55
N ALA A 130 9.89 -7.14 3.29
CA ALA A 130 9.02 -6.10 3.86
C ALA A 130 7.54 -6.37 3.52
N LEU A 131 7.23 -6.60 2.24
CA LEU A 131 5.87 -6.88 1.79
C LEU A 131 5.33 -8.23 2.30
N ALA A 132 6.19 -9.21 2.55
CA ALA A 132 5.79 -10.50 3.11
C ALA A 132 5.43 -10.39 4.59
N ARG A 133 6.20 -9.62 5.38
CA ARG A 133 5.93 -9.36 6.80
C ARG A 133 4.63 -8.61 7.04
N GLU A 134 4.16 -7.83 6.06
CA GLU A 134 2.89 -7.09 6.15
C GLU A 134 1.65 -7.94 5.85
N ARG A 135 1.82 -9.16 5.32
CA ARG A 135 0.71 -10.09 5.03
C ARG A 135 0.48 -11.14 6.11
N GLY A 136 1.43 -11.31 7.04
CA GLY A 136 1.37 -12.28 8.15
C GLY A 136 1.06 -11.60 9.47
#